data_AF-A0AAV8A8H5-F1
#
_entry.id   AF-A0AAV8A8H5-F1
#
_cell.length_a   1.000
_cell.length_b   1.000
_cell.length_c   1.000
_cell.angle_alpha   90.00
_cell.angle_beta   90.00
_cell.angle_gamma   90.00
#
_symmetry.space_group_name_H-M   'P 1'
#
loop_
_entity.id
_entity.type
_entity.pdbx_description
1 polymer ?
#
loop_
_entity_poly.entity_id
_entity_poly.type
_entity_poly.pdbx_seq_one_letter_code
_entity_poly.pdbx_strand_id
1 'polypeptide(L)'
;MSQNSQELKKEFGLDLENIFQKQFQEEEISITKRALQKYSDLMYEYLVNQLSQDLEMYAELADRNTIRPSDFLLLCRKNQGLYNYFSKLISISEQEEEKEKEKNKEKNIRKRKDNLNYKRDNQKRTKIINKKNKEK
;
A
#
# COMPACT_ATOMS: atom_id res chain seq x y z
N MET A 1 -26.33 -10.46 9.79
CA MET A 1 -24.88 -10.51 9.51
C MET A 1 -24.59 -11.76 8.71
N SER A 2 -23.91 -11.65 7.57
CA SER A 2 -23.41 -12.84 6.83
C SER A 2 -22.35 -13.57 7.67
N GLN A 3 -22.11 -14.86 7.41
CA GLN A 3 -21.02 -15.61 8.04
C GLN A 3 -19.67 -14.88 7.89
N ASN A 4 -19.42 -14.31 6.70
CA ASN A 4 -18.20 -13.55 6.43
C ASN A 4 -18.05 -12.30 7.32
N SER A 5 -19.15 -11.60 7.62
CA SER A 5 -19.11 -10.43 8.51
C SER A 5 -18.79 -10.82 9.96
N GLN A 6 -19.28 -11.96 10.43
CA GLN A 6 -18.96 -12.47 11.76
C GLN A 6 -17.49 -12.89 11.87
N GLU A 7 -16.95 -13.52 10.83
CA GLU A 7 -15.54 -13.90 10.76
C GLU A 7 -14.61 -12.68 10.76
N LEU A 8 -14.90 -11.68 9.91
CA LEU A 8 -14.15 -10.41 9.89
C LEU A 8 -14.18 -9.71 11.25
N LYS A 9 -15.34 -9.69 11.92
CA LYS A 9 -15.47 -9.08 13.24
C LYS A 9 -14.65 -9.80 14.30
N LYS A 10 -14.57 -11.13 14.22
CA LYS A 10 -13.75 -11.94 15.12
C LYS A 10 -12.26 -11.65 14.92
N GLU A 11 -11.78 -11.67 13.67
CA GLU A 11 -10.38 -11.34 13.35
C GLU A 11 -10.02 -9.92 13.78
N PHE A 12 -10.91 -8.95 13.51
CA PHE A 12 -10.76 -7.57 13.99
C PHE A 12 -10.62 -7.49 15.52
N GLY A 13 -11.39 -8.29 16.26
CA GLY A 13 -11.28 -8.38 17.71
C GLY A 13 -9.93 -8.90 18.20
N LEU A 14 -9.37 -9.90 17.51
CA LEU A 14 -8.05 -10.46 17.82
C LEU A 14 -6.93 -9.43 17.58
N ASP A 15 -6.99 -8.70 16.47
CA ASP A 15 -6.01 -7.66 16.16
C ASP A 15 -6.08 -6.51 17.18
N LEU A 16 -7.29 -6.12 17.57
CA LEU A 16 -7.48 -5.09 18.59
C LEU A 16 -6.93 -5.55 19.94
N GLU A 17 -7.13 -6.81 20.33
CA GLU A 17 -6.52 -7.41 21.52
C GLU A 17 -5.00 -7.29 21.48
N ASN A 18 -4.37 -7.65 20.36
CA ASN A 18 -2.92 -7.56 20.19
C ASN A 18 -2.40 -6.13 20.32
N ILE A 19 -3.13 -5.13 19.79
CA ILE A 19 -2.78 -3.71 19.93
C ILE A 19 -2.85 -3.28 21.40
N PHE A 20 -3.94 -3.62 22.09
CA PHE A 20 -4.11 -3.30 23.50
C PHE A 20 -3.06 -3.99 24.38
N GLN A 21 -2.76 -5.28 24.13
CA GLN A 21 -1.74 -5.99 24.89
C GLN A 21 -0.35 -5.34 24.73
N LYS A 22 0.02 -4.91 23.52
CA LYS A 22 1.29 -4.19 23.29
C LYS A 22 1.34 -2.87 24.05
N GLN A 23 0.27 -2.07 23.96
CA GLN A 23 0.22 -0.77 24.63
C GLN A 23 0.21 -0.92 26.16
N PHE A 24 -0.56 -1.86 26.69
CA PHE A 24 -0.71 -2.01 28.14
C PHE A 24 0.45 -2.75 28.81
N GLN A 25 1.23 -3.54 28.06
CA GLN A 25 2.50 -4.08 28.55
C GLN A 25 3.48 -2.96 28.91
N GLU A 26 3.49 -1.86 28.15
CA GLU A 26 4.36 -0.71 28.42
C GLU A 26 3.90 0.10 29.64
N GLU A 27 2.60 0.07 29.95
CA GLU A 27 1.99 0.89 31.00
C GLU A 27 1.64 0.10 32.29
N GLU A 28 1.93 -1.21 32.34
CA GLU A 28 1.53 -2.13 33.43
C GLU A 28 0.02 -2.13 33.75
N ILE A 29 -0.81 -1.81 32.76
CA ILE A 29 -2.27 -1.76 32.87
C ILE A 29 -2.87 -3.10 32.42
N SER A 30 -4.06 -3.43 32.91
CA SER A 30 -4.84 -4.57 32.40
C SER A 30 -6.22 -4.13 31.92
N ILE A 31 -6.68 -4.73 30.81
CA ILE A 31 -8.03 -4.51 30.27
C ILE A 31 -8.89 -5.73 30.52
N THR A 32 -10.13 -5.51 30.95
CA THR A 32 -11.09 -6.60 31.13
C THR A 32 -11.56 -7.11 29.77
N LYS A 33 -11.81 -8.42 29.66
CA LYS A 33 -12.38 -9.04 28.44
C LYS A 33 -13.67 -8.36 27.98
N ARG A 34 -14.50 -7.92 28.92
CA ARG A 34 -15.75 -7.19 28.62
C ARG A 34 -15.50 -5.82 28.00
N ALA A 35 -14.51 -5.08 28.50
CA ALA A 35 -14.13 -3.79 27.94
C ALA A 35 -13.57 -3.97 26.52
N LEU A 36 -12.68 -4.95 26.34
CA LEU A 36 -12.11 -5.28 25.03
C LEU A 36 -13.21 -5.63 24.00
N GLN A 37 -14.17 -6.47 24.37
CA GLN A 37 -15.31 -6.80 23.48
C GLN A 37 -16.10 -5.54 23.09
N LYS A 38 -16.41 -4.66 24.05
CA LYS A 38 -17.13 -3.42 23.78
C LYS A 38 -16.35 -2.49 22.85
N TYR A 39 -15.04 -2.37 23.04
CA TYR A 39 -14.19 -1.59 22.13
C TYR A 39 -14.15 -2.19 20.73
N SER A 40 -14.06 -3.51 20.62
CA SER A 40 -14.12 -4.21 19.34
C SER A 40 -15.45 -3.95 18.62
N ASP A 41 -16.57 -4.07 19.32
CA ASP A 41 -17.88 -3.77 18.76
C ASP A 41 -18.00 -2.30 18.32
N LEU A 42 -17.61 -1.37 19.18
CA LEU A 42 -17.67 0.08 18.89
C LEU A 42 -16.84 0.44 17.65
N MET A 43 -15.60 -0.03 17.60
CA MET A 43 -14.69 0.28 16.50
C MET A 43 -15.16 -0.38 15.19
N TYR A 44 -15.64 -1.62 15.24
CA TYR A 44 -16.18 -2.29 14.05
C TYR A 44 -17.39 -1.53 13.50
N GLU A 45 -18.34 -1.14 14.34
CA GLU A 45 -19.51 -0.36 13.92
C GLU A 45 -19.12 1.00 13.34
N TYR A 46 -18.16 1.70 13.95
CA TYR A 46 -17.64 2.98 13.43
C TYR A 46 -17.00 2.81 12.05
N LEU A 47 -16.19 1.77 11.86
CA LEU A 47 -15.53 1.50 10.58
C LEU A 47 -16.54 1.18 9.47
N VAL A 48 -17.51 0.31 9.77
CA VAL A 48 -18.46 -0.20 8.77
C VAL A 48 -19.55 0.81 8.44
N ASN A 49 -20.03 1.59 9.41
CA ASN A 49 -21.19 2.47 9.21
C ASN A 49 -20.82 3.93 8.98
N GLN A 50 -19.62 4.36 9.37
CA GLN A 50 -19.27 5.78 9.31
C GLN A 50 -18.02 6.03 8.48
N LEU A 51 -16.90 5.40 8.84
CA LEU A 51 -15.63 5.63 8.14
C LEU A 51 -15.73 5.25 6.65
N SER A 52 -16.33 4.10 6.34
CA SER A 52 -16.51 3.61 4.97
C SER A 52 -17.34 4.58 4.11
N GLN A 53 -18.48 5.03 4.65
CA GLN A 53 -19.43 5.92 3.96
C GLN A 53 -18.81 7.31 3.73
N ASP A 54 -18.09 7.85 4.72
CA ASP A 54 -17.39 9.11 4.57
C ASP A 54 -16.32 9.04 3.47
N LEU A 55 -15.54 7.96 3.43
CA LEU A 55 -14.51 7.76 2.40
C LEU A 55 -15.11 7.61 0.99
N GLU A 56 -16.21 6.86 0.87
CA GLU A 56 -16.94 6.73 -0.39
C GLU A 56 -17.47 8.09 -0.87
N MET A 57 -18.15 8.82 0.01
CA MET A 57 -18.67 10.16 -0.26
C MET A 57 -17.56 11.13 -0.69
N TYR A 58 -16.38 11.11 -0.04
CA TYR A 58 -15.28 11.99 -0.44
C TYR A 58 -14.70 11.65 -1.81
N ALA A 59 -14.67 10.37 -2.18
CA ALA A 59 -14.27 9.96 -3.51
C ALA A 59 -15.30 10.42 -4.56
N GLU A 60 -16.60 10.23 -4.28
CA GLU A 60 -17.71 10.66 -5.15
C GLU A 60 -17.74 12.17 -5.37
N LEU A 61 -17.52 12.97 -4.31
CA LEU A 61 -17.44 14.44 -4.41
C LEU A 61 -16.31 14.93 -5.30
N ALA A 62 -15.32 14.08 -5.58
CA ALA A 62 -14.22 14.35 -6.49
C ALA A 62 -14.38 13.64 -7.86
N ASP A 63 -15.60 13.21 -8.20
CA ASP A 63 -15.95 12.46 -9.41
C ASP A 63 -15.11 11.18 -9.60
N ARG A 64 -14.82 10.48 -8.50
CA ARG A 64 -14.02 9.24 -8.50
C ARG A 64 -14.77 8.09 -7.83
N ASN A 65 -14.63 6.89 -8.41
CA ASN A 65 -15.09 5.63 -7.81
C ASN A 65 -13.96 4.87 -7.08
N THR A 66 -12.84 5.54 -6.84
CA THR A 66 -11.65 4.94 -6.21
C THR A 66 -11.16 5.86 -5.11
N ILE A 67 -11.17 5.34 -3.88
CA ILE A 67 -10.66 6.02 -2.69
C ILE A 67 -9.15 6.22 -2.82
N ARG A 68 -8.68 7.41 -2.48
CA ARG A 68 -7.28 7.84 -2.50
C ARG A 68 -6.84 8.30 -1.10
N PRO A 69 -5.53 8.39 -0.83
CA PRO A 69 -5.02 8.90 0.44
C PRO A 69 -5.55 10.30 0.82
N SER A 70 -5.84 11.16 -0.16
CA SER A 70 -6.46 12.48 0.06
C SER A 70 -7.84 12.40 0.73
N ASP A 71 -8.60 11.34 0.47
CA ASP A 71 -9.94 11.14 1.03
C ASP A 71 -9.86 10.79 2.51
N PHE A 72 -8.81 10.05 2.90
CA PHE A 72 -8.50 9.77 4.30
C PHE A 72 -8.04 11.03 5.04
N LEU A 73 -7.26 11.90 4.39
CA LEU A 73 -6.87 13.18 4.97
C LEU A 73 -8.06 14.10 5.24
N LEU A 74 -9.10 14.08 4.39
CA LEU A 74 -10.36 14.77 4.64
C LEU A 74 -11.06 14.27 5.90
N LEU A 75 -10.97 12.98 6.19
CA LEU A 75 -11.53 12.38 7.41
C LEU A 75 -10.82 12.88 8.67
N CYS A 76 -9.49 13.02 8.62
CA CYS A 76 -8.68 13.48 9.75
C CYS A 76 -8.64 15.03 9.92
N ARG A 77 -9.20 15.81 8.99
CA ARG A 77 -9.03 17.27 8.91
C ARG A 77 -9.38 18.06 10.17
N LYS A 78 -10.27 17.53 11.02
CA LYS A 78 -10.70 18.18 12.27
C LYS A 78 -9.67 18.06 13.38
N ASN A 79 -8.77 17.08 13.31
CA ASN A 79 -7.72 16.86 14.29
C ASN A 79 -6.36 17.08 13.62
N GLN A 80 -5.76 18.24 13.86
CA GLN A 80 -4.51 18.63 13.20
C GLN A 80 -3.35 17.67 13.51
N GLY A 81 -3.31 17.10 14.72
CA GLY A 81 -2.30 16.11 15.10
C GLY A 81 -2.40 14.84 14.25
N LEU A 82 -3.62 14.29 14.12
CA LEU A 82 -3.88 13.13 13.27
C LEU A 82 -3.63 13.45 11.79
N TYR A 83 -4.11 14.59 11.31
CA TYR A 83 -3.88 15.03 9.93
C TYR A 83 -2.39 15.06 9.60
N ASN A 84 -1.59 15.74 10.43
CA ASN A 84 -0.14 15.87 10.22
C ASN A 84 0.56 14.51 10.27
N TYR A 85 0.18 13.65 11.22
CA TYR A 85 0.74 12.31 11.33
C TYR A 85 0.50 11.48 10.06
N PHE A 86 -0.75 11.43 9.59
CA PHE A 86 -1.10 10.66 8.40
C PHE A 86 -0.58 11.29 7.11
N SER A 87 -0.55 12.62 6.99
CA SER A 87 0.08 13.28 5.85
C SER A 87 1.55 12.88 5.74
N LYS A 88 2.29 12.83 6.86
CA LYS A 88 3.69 12.39 6.87
C LYS A 88 3.84 10.93 6.41
N LEU A 89 2.98 10.02 6.90
CA LEU A 89 3.02 8.61 6.50
C LEU A 89 2.73 8.43 5.01
N ILE A 90 1.75 9.16 4.47
CA ILE A 90 1.42 9.13 3.04
C ILE A 90 2.61 9.61 2.21
N SER A 91 3.23 10.74 2.58
CA SER A 91 4.42 11.25 1.88
C SER A 91 5.58 10.26 1.88
N ILE A 92 5.79 9.52 2.98
CA ILE A 92 6.84 8.49 3.04
C ILE A 92 6.52 7.34 2.08
N SER A 93 5.27 6.85 2.08
CA SER A 93 4.82 5.79 1.18
C SER A 93 4.96 6.18 -0.29
N GLU A 94 4.58 7.40 -0.65
CA GLU A 94 4.69 7.91 -2.02
C GLU A 94 6.15 7.99 -2.49
N GLN A 95 7.06 8.46 -1.62
CA GLN A 95 8.49 8.48 -1.91
C GLN A 95 9.08 7.08 -2.09
N GLU A 96 8.62 6.10 -1.34
CA GLU A 96 9.06 4.70 -1.48
C GLU A 96 8.60 4.11 -2.81
N GLU A 97 7.35 4.35 -3.20
CA GLU A 97 6.84 3.95 -4.51
C GLU A 97 7.59 4.59 -5.67
N GLU A 98 7.92 5.89 -5.57
CA GLU A 98 8.68 6.60 -6.60
C GLU A 98 10.08 6.00 -6.77
N LYS A 99 10.78 5.75 -5.66
CA LYS A 99 12.10 5.09 -5.67
C LYS A 99 12.03 3.70 -6.32
N GLU A 100 10.96 2.96 -6.09
CA GLU A 100 10.78 1.65 -6.70
C GLU A 100 10.50 1.74 -8.20
N LYS A 101 9.65 2.68 -8.61
CA LYS A 101 9.37 2.98 -10.03
C LYS A 101 10.64 3.40 -10.77
N GLU A 102 11.49 4.22 -10.16
CA GLU A 102 12.79 4.61 -10.72
C GLU A 102 13.74 3.42 -10.89
N LYS A 103 13.91 2.59 -9.85
CA LYS A 103 14.72 1.35 -9.95
C LYS A 103 14.23 0.44 -11.07
N ASN A 104 12.92 0.32 -11.25
CA ASN A 104 12.34 -0.51 -12.31
C ASN A 104 12.54 0.10 -13.70
N LYS A 105 12.45 1.43 -13.86
CA LYS A 105 12.80 2.13 -15.10
C LYS A 105 14.27 1.91 -15.46
N GLU A 106 15.19 2.05 -14.50
CA GLU A 106 16.62 1.82 -14.73
C GLU A 106 16.93 0.38 -15.16
N LYS A 107 16.33 -0.62 -14.49
CA LYS A 107 16.47 -2.03 -14.87
C LYS A 107 15.98 -2.28 -16.30
N ASN A 108 14.86 -1.67 -16.69
CA ASN A 108 14.31 -1.80 -18.04
C ASN A 108 15.20 -1.12 -19.10
N ILE A 109 15.81 0.03 -18.78
CA ILE A 109 16.76 0.70 -19.66
C ILE A 109 18.03 -0.15 -19.84
N ARG A 110 18.58 -0.73 -18.76
CA ARG A 110 19.74 -1.62 -18.83
C ARG A 110 19.47 -2.84 -19.71
N LYS A 111 18.35 -3.54 -19.49
CA LYS A 111 17.92 -4.68 -20.32
C LYS A 111 17.78 -4.33 -21.81
N ARG A 112 17.26 -3.13 -22.13
CA ARG A 112 17.16 -2.66 -23.52
C ARG A 112 18.53 -2.42 -24.15
N LYS A 113 19.48 -1.84 -23.41
CA LYS A 113 20.86 -1.61 -23.89
C LYS A 113 21.61 -2.93 -24.11
N ASP A 114 21.47 -3.89 -23.20
CA ASP A 114 22.12 -5.20 -23.32
C ASP A 114 21.61 -5.97 -24.55
N ASN A 115 20.30 -5.94 -24.79
CA ASN A 115 19.69 -6.53 -25.99
C ASN A 115 20.13 -5.86 -27.29
N LEU A 116 20.33 -4.54 -27.29
CA LEU A 116 20.83 -3.80 -28.45
C LEU A 116 22.31 -4.12 -28.75
N ASN A 117 23.13 -4.24 -27.71
CA ASN A 117 24.53 -4.63 -27.84
C ASN A 117 24.66 -6.07 -28.36
N TYR A 118 23.88 -7.00 -27.80
CA TYR A 118 23.84 -8.39 -28.27
C TYR A 118 23.48 -8.50 -29.76
N LYS A 119 22.49 -7.72 -30.23
CA LYS A 119 22.12 -7.67 -31.66
C LYS A 119 23.25 -7.11 -32.54
N ARG A 120 23.93 -6.05 -32.10
CA ARG A 120 25.06 -5.46 -32.84
C ARG A 120 26.24 -6.42 -32.95
N ASP A 121 26.56 -7.14 -31.88
CA ASP A 121 27.68 -8.07 -31.86
C ASP A 121 27.40 -9.29 -32.74
N ASN A 122 26.16 -9.79 -32.76
CA ASN A 122 25.74 -10.84 -33.69
C ASN A 122 25.82 -10.39 -35.15
N GLN A 123 25.39 -9.16 -35.48
CA GLN A 123 25.53 -8.63 -36.84
C GLN A 123 26.99 -8.51 -37.29
N LYS A 124 27.89 -8.08 -36.40
CA LYS A 124 29.34 -8.04 -36.67
C LYS A 124 29.89 -9.44 -36.91
N ARG A 125 29.53 -10.42 -36.08
CA ARG A 125 29.95 -11.82 -36.24
C ARG A 125 29.48 -12.41 -37.58
N THR A 126 28.23 -12.21 -37.97
CA THR A 126 27.71 -12.68 -39.26
C THR A 126 28.43 -12.03 -40.46
N LYS A 127 28.79 -10.75 -40.36
CA LYS A 127 29.55 -10.06 -41.41
C LYS A 127 30.97 -10.62 -41.55
N ILE A 128 31.62 -10.95 -40.43
CA ILE A 128 32.96 -11.56 -40.43
C ILE A 128 32.91 -12.97 -41.03
N ILE A 129 31.91 -13.78 -40.68
CA ILE A 129 31.73 -15.14 -41.22
C ILE A 129 31.48 -15.09 -42.74
N ASN A 130 30.59 -14.21 -43.19
CA ASN A 130 30.28 -14.08 -44.62
C ASN A 130 31.47 -13.56 -45.43
N LYS A 131 32.34 -12.72 -44.85
CA LYS A 131 33.57 -12.27 -45.50
C LYS A 131 34.57 -13.41 -45.66
N LYS A 132 34.78 -14.22 -44.61
CA LYS A 132 35.66 -15.40 -44.66
C LYS A 132 35.19 -16.48 -45.64
N ASN A 133 33.89 -16.61 -45.85
CA ASN A 133 33.33 -17.58 -46.81
C ASN A 133 33.41 -17.11 -48.28
N LYS A 134 33.69 -15.83 -48.54
CA LYS A 134 33.89 -15.28 -49.90
C LYS A 134 35.35 -15.29 -50.37
N GLU A 135 36.29 -15.51 -49.44
CA GLU A 135 37.74 -15.56 -49.70
C GLU A 135 38.25 -17.02 -49.85
N LYS A 136 37.36 -18.01 -49.83
CA LYS A 136 37.61 -19.42 -50.18
C LYS A 136 36.90 -19.77 -51.47
#